data_AF-A0AAN1HTR9-F1
#
_entry.id   AF-A0AAN1HTR9-F1
#
_cell.length_a   1.000
_cell.length_b   1.000
_cell.length_c   1.000
_cell.angle_alpha   90.00
_cell.angle_beta   90.00
_cell.angle_gamma   90.00
#
_symmetry.space_group_name_H-M   'P 1'
#
loop_
_entity.id
_entity.type
_entity.pdbx_description
1 polymer ?
#
loop_
_entity_poly.entity_id
_entity_poly.type
_entity_poly.pdbx_seq_one_letter_code
_entity_poly.pdbx_strand_id
1 'polypeptide(L)'
;MTLQITVDPDAATAPFEQIRARIAELARSGVLPVGYKLPTVRGFAEELGLAANTVAKAYRALEADGVIETRGRHGTFIAAAGDAARRQAAEAAQSYAQRARRLGLDRAAALAAVEDALRAAYGGSADDTAGGPAADSAGGPAVGSAGGSAGGSAGGPA
;
A
#
# COMPACT_ATOMS: atom_id res chain seq x y z
N MET A 1 0.64 -29.84 -13.81
CA MET A 1 0.44 -28.49 -14.34
C MET A 1 1.82 -27.89 -14.52
N THR A 2 2.15 -27.34 -15.69
CA THR A 2 3.50 -26.83 -15.97
C THR A 2 3.52 -25.32 -15.73
N LEU A 3 4.50 -24.82 -14.97
CA LEU A 3 4.62 -23.40 -14.66
C LEU A 3 5.16 -22.66 -15.89
N GLN A 4 4.29 -22.07 -16.70
CA GLN A 4 4.68 -21.31 -17.90
C GLN A 4 4.86 -19.83 -17.53
N ILE A 5 6.11 -19.44 -17.31
CA ILE A 5 6.49 -18.05 -17.03
C ILE A 5 7.50 -17.62 -18.11
N THR A 6 7.25 -16.48 -18.73
CA THR A 6 8.17 -15.86 -19.68
C THR A 6 8.78 -14.64 -19.00
N VAL A 7 10.10 -14.51 -19.09
CA VAL A 7 10.85 -13.37 -18.57
C VAL A 7 11.45 -12.63 -19.76
N ASP A 8 11.27 -11.31 -19.78
CA ASP A 8 11.84 -10.45 -20.81
C ASP A 8 13.21 -9.93 -20.31
N PRO A 9 14.33 -10.35 -20.90
CA PRO A 9 15.66 -9.90 -20.48
C PRO A 9 15.96 -8.45 -20.86
N ASP A 10 15.22 -7.87 -21.82
CA ASP A 10 15.43 -6.52 -22.35
C ASP A 10 14.55 -5.47 -21.66
N ALA A 11 13.59 -5.91 -20.83
CA ALA A 11 12.75 -5.02 -20.05
C ALA A 11 13.55 -4.26 -18.98
N ALA A 12 13.14 -3.01 -18.69
CA ALA A 12 13.74 -2.19 -17.64
C ALA A 12 13.62 -2.80 -16.23
N THR A 13 12.69 -3.74 -16.03
CA THR A 13 12.47 -4.45 -14.77
C THR A 13 13.44 -5.62 -14.64
N ALA A 14 14.12 -5.71 -13.49
CA ALA A 14 15.08 -6.78 -13.25
C ALA A 14 14.41 -8.18 -13.36
N PRO A 15 15.08 -9.20 -13.96
CA PRO A 15 14.49 -10.53 -14.17
C PRO A 15 13.93 -11.20 -12.91
N PHE A 16 14.55 -10.98 -11.74
CA PHE A 16 14.04 -11.54 -10.48
C PHE A 16 12.71 -10.92 -10.05
N GLU A 17 12.47 -9.64 -10.35
CA GLU A 17 11.22 -8.96 -10.03
C GLU A 17 10.09 -9.42 -10.95
N GLN A 18 10.40 -9.67 -12.22
CA GLN A 18 9.43 -10.23 -13.17
C GLN A 18 8.96 -11.62 -12.71
N ILE A 19 9.88 -12.49 -12.28
CA ILE A 19 9.54 -13.82 -11.73
C ILE A 19 8.66 -13.68 -10.49
N ARG A 20 9.07 -12.83 -9.54
CA ARG A 20 8.32 -12.59 -8.30
C ARG A 20 6.90 -12.10 -8.59
N ALA A 21 6.77 -11.06 -9.41
CA ALA A 21 5.49 -10.48 -9.77
C ALA A 21 4.57 -11.51 -10.44
N ARG A 22 5.11 -12.32 -11.36
CA ARG A 22 4.33 -13.32 -12.09
C ARG A 22 3.86 -14.45 -11.18
N ILE A 23 4.73 -15.01 -10.33
CA ILE A 23 4.32 -16.07 -9.39
C ILE A 23 3.30 -15.54 -8.38
N ALA A 24 3.49 -14.33 -7.87
CA ALA A 24 2.54 -13.72 -6.94
C ALA A 24 1.17 -13.49 -7.58
N GLU A 25 1.12 -13.07 -8.84
CA GLU A 25 -0.14 -12.90 -9.57
C GLU A 25 -0.85 -14.23 -9.81
N LEU A 26 -0.10 -15.27 -10.21
CA LEU A 26 -0.67 -16.60 -10.42
C LEU A 26 -1.17 -17.24 -9.11
N ALA A 27 -0.52 -16.96 -7.98
CA ALA A 27 -0.97 -17.38 -6.66
C ALA A 27 -2.25 -16.62 -6.24
N ARG A 28 -2.31 -15.30 -6.45
CA ARG A 28 -3.50 -14.48 -6.13
C ARG A 28 -4.72 -14.82 -6.97
N SER A 29 -4.52 -15.06 -8.26
CA SER A 29 -5.58 -15.45 -9.20
C SER A 29 -6.05 -16.90 -9.01
N GLY A 30 -5.39 -17.68 -8.16
CA GLY A 30 -5.72 -19.08 -7.89
C GLY A 30 -5.27 -20.07 -8.98
N VAL A 31 -4.57 -19.59 -10.02
CA VAL A 31 -3.98 -20.45 -11.06
C VAL A 31 -2.94 -21.39 -10.44
N LEU A 32 -2.18 -20.91 -9.46
CA LEU A 32 -1.36 -21.75 -8.61
C LEU A 32 -2.06 -21.92 -7.25
N PRO A 33 -2.70 -23.08 -7.01
CA PRO A 33 -3.42 -23.31 -5.76
C PRO A 33 -2.47 -23.42 -4.57
N VAL A 34 -3.01 -23.18 -3.37
CA VAL A 34 -2.28 -23.40 -2.11
C VAL A 34 -1.79 -24.84 -2.04
N GLY A 35 -0.53 -25.01 -1.63
CA GLY A 35 0.13 -26.32 -1.60
C GLY A 35 0.64 -26.78 -2.97
N TYR A 36 0.52 -25.97 -4.03
CA TYR A 36 1.16 -26.25 -5.30
C TYR A 36 2.69 -26.24 -5.12
N LYS A 37 3.35 -27.32 -5.57
CA LYS A 37 4.80 -27.46 -5.48
C LYS A 37 5.48 -26.69 -6.62
N LEU A 38 6.32 -25.72 -6.27
CA LEU A 38 7.13 -24.99 -7.23
C LEU A 38 8.33 -25.84 -7.69
N PRO A 39 8.85 -25.60 -8.91
CA PRO A 39 10.08 -26.21 -9.36
C PRO A 39 11.26 -25.82 -8.45
N THR A 40 12.35 -26.58 -8.50
CA THR A 40 13.56 -26.21 -7.77
C THR A 40 14.19 -24.96 -8.39
N VAL A 41 14.97 -24.22 -7.61
CA VAL A 41 15.72 -23.05 -8.12
C VAL A 41 16.53 -23.39 -9.38
N ARG A 42 17.20 -24.55 -9.40
CA ARG A 42 18.01 -24.98 -10.55
C ARG A 42 17.14 -25.39 -11.73
N GLY A 43 16.10 -26.19 -11.50
CA GLY A 43 15.20 -26.61 -12.57
C GLY A 43 14.47 -25.42 -13.21
N PHE A 44 14.02 -24.46 -12.40
CA PHE A 44 13.34 -23.28 -12.94
C PHE A 44 14.30 -22.32 -13.65
N ALA A 45 15.54 -22.23 -13.18
CA ALA A 45 16.59 -21.47 -13.86
C ALA A 45 16.91 -22.06 -15.24
N GLU A 46 16.97 -23.40 -15.35
CA GLU A 46 17.16 -24.11 -16.61
C GLU A 46 15.98 -23.90 -17.57
N GLU A 47 14.74 -24.00 -17.08
CA GLU A 47 13.53 -23.76 -17.87
C GLU A 47 13.46 -22.33 -18.43
N LEU A 48 13.92 -21.34 -17.65
CA LEU A 48 13.89 -19.93 -18.04
C LEU A 48 15.16 -19.45 -18.75
N GLY A 49 16.22 -20.27 -18.81
CA GLY A 49 17.54 -19.84 -19.30
C GLY A 49 18.18 -18.73 -18.45
N LEU A 50 17.90 -18.68 -17.14
CA LEU A 50 18.36 -17.63 -16.23
C LEU A 50 19.44 -18.13 -15.26
N ALA A 51 20.18 -17.21 -14.66
CA ALA A 51 21.10 -17.55 -13.58
C ALA A 51 20.34 -18.04 -12.34
N ALA A 52 20.78 -19.15 -11.74
CA ALA A 52 20.18 -19.72 -10.53
C ALA A 52 20.08 -18.73 -9.37
N ASN A 53 21.04 -17.81 -9.23
CA ASN A 53 21.02 -16.75 -8.22
C ASN A 53 19.84 -15.78 -8.39
N THR A 54 19.42 -15.52 -9.63
CA THR A 54 18.27 -14.66 -9.94
C THR A 54 16.97 -15.32 -9.49
N VAL A 55 16.80 -16.60 -9.80
CA VAL A 55 15.63 -17.38 -9.34
C VAL A 55 15.63 -17.52 -7.82
N ALA A 56 16.79 -17.79 -7.22
CA ALA A 56 16.93 -17.85 -5.76
C ALA A 56 16.54 -16.52 -5.09
N LYS A 57 16.94 -15.39 -5.67
CA LYS A 57 16.55 -14.06 -5.19
C LYS A 57 15.04 -13.84 -5.28
N ALA A 58 14.41 -14.25 -6.37
CA ALA A 58 12.96 -14.18 -6.53
C ALA A 58 12.22 -15.03 -5.49
N TYR A 59 12.66 -16.28 -5.26
CA TYR A 59 12.03 -17.18 -4.30
C TYR A 59 12.17 -16.67 -2.86
N ARG A 60 13.34 -16.14 -2.49
CA ARG A 60 13.53 -15.50 -1.17
C ARG A 60 12.60 -14.31 -0.96
N ALA A 61 12.41 -13.48 -1.99
CA ALA A 61 11.48 -12.36 -1.90
C ALA A 61 10.02 -12.82 -1.77
N LEU A 62 9.62 -13.84 -2.53
CA LEU A 62 8.28 -14.45 -2.43
C LEU A 62 8.02 -15.10 -1.07
N GLU A 63 9.05 -15.70 -0.46
CA GLU A 63 8.96 -16.29 0.87
C GLU A 63 8.86 -15.21 1.96
N ALA A 64 9.61 -14.12 1.82
CA ALA A 64 9.49 -12.94 2.68
C ALA A 64 8.10 -12.28 2.57
N ASP A 65 7.51 -12.27 1.37
CA ASP A 65 6.14 -11.80 1.12
C ASP A 65 5.06 -12.81 1.56
N GLY A 66 5.45 -14.01 2.01
CA GLY A 66 4.54 -15.06 2.42
C GLY A 66 3.70 -15.66 1.28
N VAL A 67 4.09 -15.42 0.03
CA VAL A 67 3.44 -16.02 -1.16
C VAL A 67 3.81 -17.50 -1.29
N ILE A 68 5.02 -17.85 -0.87
CA ILE A 68 5.53 -19.22 -0.87
C ILE A 68 6.09 -19.59 0.49
N GLU A 69 6.18 -20.89 0.76
CA GLU A 69 6.81 -21.43 1.95
C GLU A 69 7.74 -22.59 1.59
N THR A 70 8.93 -22.63 2.20
CA THR A 70 9.87 -23.73 2.04
C THR A 70 9.70 -24.76 3.16
N ARG A 71 9.40 -26.01 2.80
CA ARG A 71 9.22 -27.13 3.75
C ARG A 71 10.48 -28.01 3.81
N GLY A 72 11.65 -27.38 3.91
CA GLY A 72 12.96 -28.06 3.93
C GLY A 72 13.16 -29.02 2.76
N ARG A 73 13.45 -30.30 3.04
CA ARG A 73 13.65 -31.35 2.02
C ARG A 73 12.42 -31.63 1.15
N HIS A 74 11.23 -31.20 1.56
CA HIS A 74 10.00 -31.45 0.82
C HIS A 74 9.80 -30.49 -0.37
N GLY A 75 10.58 -29.41 -0.43
CA GLY A 75 10.57 -28.41 -1.50
C GLY A 75 9.83 -27.14 -1.11
N THR A 76 9.51 -26.33 -2.12
CA THR A 76 8.89 -25.01 -1.98
C THR A 76 7.46 -25.06 -2.51
N PHE A 77 6.52 -24.46 -1.78
CA PHE A 77 5.09 -24.55 -2.07
C PHE A 77 4.44 -23.17 -2.07
N ILE A 78 3.38 -22.99 -2.85
CA ILE A 78 2.51 -21.80 -2.73
C ILE A 78 1.84 -21.83 -1.36
N ALA A 79 2.05 -20.78 -0.58
CA ALA A 79 1.38 -20.59 0.68
C ALA A 79 -0.05 -20.07 0.43
N ALA A 80 -0.90 -20.13 1.45
CA ALA A 80 -2.17 -19.40 1.40
C ALA A 80 -1.87 -17.89 1.38
N ALA A 81 -1.64 -17.33 0.18
CA ALA A 81 -1.18 -15.95 -0.01
C ALA A 81 -2.14 -14.94 0.65
N GLY A 82 -3.44 -15.24 0.67
CA GLY A 82 -4.44 -14.46 1.40
C GLY A 82 -4.29 -14.52 2.92
N ASP A 83 -3.89 -15.67 3.48
CA ASP A 83 -3.67 -15.80 4.92
C ASP A 83 -2.29 -15.29 5.35
N ALA A 84 -1.26 -15.39 4.51
CA ALA A 84 0.06 -14.87 4.84
C ALA A 84 0.10 -13.34 4.88
N ALA A 85 -0.46 -12.67 3.87
CA ALA A 85 -0.61 -11.22 3.88
C ALA A 85 -1.48 -10.75 5.07
N ARG A 86 -2.57 -11.48 5.36
CA ARG A 86 -3.44 -11.20 6.52
C ARG A 86 -2.72 -11.41 7.85
N ARG A 87 -1.87 -12.45 7.99
CA ARG A 87 -1.01 -12.68 9.16
C ARG A 87 0.01 -11.57 9.34
N GLN A 88 0.71 -11.17 8.28
CA GLN A 88 1.68 -10.07 8.33
C GLN A 88 1.02 -8.75 8.72
N ALA A 89 -0.16 -8.44 8.17
CA ALA A 89 -0.93 -7.27 8.55
C ALA A 89 -1.35 -7.32 10.04
N ALA A 90 -1.77 -8.50 10.52
CA ALA A 90 -2.10 -8.69 11.93
C ALA A 90 -0.88 -8.53 12.87
N GLU A 91 0.28 -9.07 12.50
CA GLU A 91 1.54 -8.92 13.25
C GLU A 91 1.99 -7.46 13.32
N ALA A 92 1.87 -6.73 12.20
CA ALA A 92 2.15 -5.30 12.14
C ALA A 92 1.20 -4.50 13.04
N ALA A 93 -0.10 -4.80 12.99
CA ALA A 93 -1.12 -4.16 13.84
C ALA A 93 -0.89 -4.44 15.33
N GLN A 94 -0.52 -5.69 15.69
CA GLN A 94 -0.17 -6.05 17.07
C GLN A 94 1.06 -5.30 17.55
N SER A 95 2.11 -5.22 16.71
CA SER A 95 3.34 -4.49 17.02
C SER A 95 3.07 -3.00 17.22
N TYR A 96 2.20 -2.42 16.39
CA TYR A 96 1.72 -1.05 16.56
C TYR A 96 1.00 -0.86 17.90
N ALA A 97 0.02 -1.70 18.21
CA ALA A 97 -0.76 -1.61 19.45
C ALA A 97 0.13 -1.70 20.71
N GLN A 98 1.11 -2.61 20.71
CA GLN A 98 2.08 -2.73 21.81
C GLN A 98 2.92 -1.46 21.99
N ARG A 99 3.37 -0.85 20.88
CA ARG A 99 4.13 0.41 20.92
C ARG A 99 3.27 1.58 21.40
N ALA A 100 2.05 1.72 20.88
CA ALA A 100 1.12 2.77 21.28
C ALA A 100 0.82 2.69 22.79
N ARG A 101 0.57 1.49 23.32
CA ARG A 101 0.36 1.27 24.76
C ARG A 101 1.59 1.64 25.59
N ARG A 102 2.80 1.28 25.15
CA ARG A 102 4.05 1.65 25.84
C ARG A 102 4.29 3.15 25.87
N LEU A 103 3.83 3.87 24.85
CA LEU A 103 3.92 5.32 24.75
C LEU A 103 2.81 6.05 25.55
N GLY A 104 1.90 5.30 26.19
CA GLY A 104 0.81 5.88 26.96
C GLY A 104 -0.32 6.44 26.12
N LEU A 105 -0.39 6.13 24.82
CA LEU A 105 -1.53 6.52 24.00
C LEU A 105 -2.77 5.75 24.47
N ASP A 106 -3.85 6.49 24.68
CA ASP A 106 -5.16 5.88 24.83
C ASP A 106 -5.63 5.29 23.49
N ARG A 107 -6.74 4.55 23.54
CA ARG A 107 -7.28 3.87 22.36
C ARG A 107 -7.65 4.86 21.24
N ALA A 108 -8.16 6.03 21.58
CA ALA A 108 -8.61 7.01 20.60
C ALA A 108 -7.42 7.65 19.87
N ALA A 109 -6.39 8.06 20.62
CA ALA A 109 -5.15 8.61 20.08
C ALA A 109 -4.39 7.59 19.23
N ALA A 110 -4.38 6.32 19.62
CA ALA A 110 -3.78 5.25 18.81
C ALA A 110 -4.55 5.02 17.49
N LEU A 111 -5.89 5.06 17.52
CA LEU A 111 -6.67 4.94 16.28
C LEU A 111 -6.42 6.12 15.34
N ALA A 112 -6.44 7.35 15.84
CA ALA A 112 -6.17 8.54 15.04
C ALA A 112 -4.77 8.48 14.39
N ALA A 113 -3.74 8.08 15.15
CA ALA A 113 -2.38 8.02 14.63
C ALA A 113 -2.19 6.96 13.53
N VAL A 114 -2.83 5.79 13.63
CA VAL A 114 -2.75 4.78 12.56
C VAL A 114 -3.60 5.18 11.34
N GLU A 115 -4.75 5.81 11.54
CA GLU A 115 -5.58 6.34 10.46
C GLU A 115 -4.85 7.42 9.66
N ASP A 116 -4.16 8.35 10.32
CA ASP A 116 -3.34 9.37 9.66
C ASP A 116 -2.18 8.74 8.88
N ALA A 117 -1.51 7.73 9.45
CA ALA A 117 -0.45 7.00 8.77
C ALA A 117 -0.96 6.23 7.53
N LEU A 118 -2.13 5.59 7.63
CA LEU A 118 -2.78 4.92 6.50
C LEU A 118 -3.21 5.94 5.45
N ARG A 119 -3.82 7.06 5.85
CA ARG A 119 -4.18 8.14 4.92
C ARG A 119 -2.95 8.66 4.18
N ALA A 120 -1.82 8.85 4.86
CA ALA A 120 -0.57 9.26 4.21
C ALA A 120 -0.03 8.18 3.24
N ALA A 121 -0.13 6.90 3.59
CA ALA A 121 0.35 5.80 2.76
C ALA A 121 -0.54 5.53 1.52
N TYR A 122 -1.86 5.73 1.63
CA TYR A 122 -2.85 5.45 0.59
C TYR A 122 -3.35 6.70 -0.14
N GLY A 123 -3.12 7.89 0.39
CA GLY A 123 -3.63 9.18 -0.12
C GLY A 123 -2.74 9.86 -1.16
N GLY A 124 -1.62 9.26 -1.57
CA GLY A 124 -0.70 9.84 -2.57
C GLY A 124 -1.12 9.70 -4.04
N SER A 125 -2.38 9.35 -4.36
CA SER A 125 -2.78 9.10 -5.76
C SER A 125 -4.22 9.46 -6.15
N ALA A 126 -5.02 10.11 -5.28
CA ALA A 126 -6.43 10.38 -5.58
C ALA A 126 -6.84 11.87 -5.63
N ASP A 127 -6.01 12.81 -5.15
CA ASP A 127 -6.41 14.23 -5.04
C ASP A 127 -5.79 15.18 -6.07
N ASP A 128 -5.05 14.69 -7.07
CA ASP A 128 -4.34 15.55 -8.05
C ASP A 128 -5.13 15.81 -9.36
N THR A 129 -6.47 15.78 -9.36
CA THR A 129 -7.27 16.19 -10.55
C THR A 129 -8.53 16.99 -10.23
N ALA A 130 -8.53 17.79 -9.16
CA ALA A 130 -9.53 18.85 -9.01
C ALA A 130 -8.90 20.22 -8.72
N GLY A 131 -8.31 20.80 -9.78
CA GLY A 131 -8.43 22.24 -10.06
C GLY A 131 -7.48 23.19 -9.35
N GLY A 132 -6.31 23.42 -9.96
CA GLY A 132 -5.57 24.67 -9.82
C GLY A 132 -6.33 25.90 -10.38
N PRO A 133 -5.82 27.12 -10.15
CA PRO A 133 -6.60 28.31 -9.83
C PRO A 133 -7.09 29.10 -11.06
N ALA A 134 -8.28 29.69 -10.95
CA ALA A 134 -8.72 30.78 -11.81
C ALA A 134 -8.97 32.04 -10.96
N ALA A 135 -7.94 32.86 -10.85
CA ALA A 135 -8.11 34.30 -10.68
C ALA A 135 -8.37 34.89 -12.07
N ASP A 136 -9.45 35.65 -12.27
CA ASP A 136 -9.38 37.09 -12.54
C ASP A 136 -10.80 37.70 -12.69
N SER A 137 -10.86 38.94 -12.21
CA SER A 137 -11.84 40.03 -12.27
C SER A 137 -13.02 40.03 -13.27
N ALA A 138 -14.18 40.51 -12.79
CA ALA A 138 -14.78 41.79 -13.21
C ALA A 138 -16.12 42.05 -12.50
N GLY A 139 -16.30 43.24 -11.90
CA GLY A 139 -17.62 43.82 -11.64
C GLY A 139 -17.87 44.39 -10.23
N GLY A 140 -17.32 45.58 -9.93
CA GLY A 140 -18.01 46.54 -9.06
C GLY A 140 -18.63 47.66 -9.92
N PRO A 141 -19.25 48.71 -9.35
CA PRO A 141 -19.87 48.85 -8.02
C PRO A 141 -21.33 49.37 -8.11
N ALA A 142 -22.10 49.29 -7.03
CA ALA A 142 -23.31 50.09 -6.86
C ALA A 142 -23.29 50.79 -5.49
N VAL A 143 -22.98 52.08 -5.58
CA VAL A 143 -23.16 53.09 -4.54
C VAL A 143 -24.65 53.34 -4.28
N GLY A 144 -25.01 53.62 -3.03
CA GLY A 144 -26.36 53.97 -2.62
C GLY A 144 -26.36 54.53 -1.21
N SER A 145 -25.93 55.78 -1.07
CA SER A 145 -25.91 56.56 0.15
C SER A 145 -27.32 56.94 0.63
N ALA A 146 -27.42 57.14 1.95
CA ALA A 146 -28.04 58.29 2.64
C ALA A 146 -29.29 58.05 3.52
N GLY A 147 -29.19 58.58 4.75
CA GLY A 147 -30.27 59.01 5.64
C GLY A 147 -30.48 58.09 6.86
N GLY A 148 -30.27 58.50 8.11
CA GLY A 148 -29.95 59.81 8.67
C GLY A 148 -29.86 59.75 10.21
N SER A 149 -29.20 60.77 10.78
CA SER A 149 -29.34 61.41 12.11
C SER A 149 -30.41 60.88 13.09
N ALA A 150 -30.35 61.03 14.41
CA ALA A 150 -29.46 61.58 15.42
C ALA A 150 -30.22 61.46 16.77
N GLY A 151 -29.50 61.57 17.88
CA GLY A 151 -30.06 61.76 19.24
C GLY A 151 -29.92 60.49 20.08
N GLY A 152 -29.32 60.48 21.26
CA GLY A 152 -29.09 61.56 22.23
C GLY A 152 -29.65 61.13 23.59
N SER A 153 -28.93 61.46 24.66
CA SER A 153 -29.27 61.29 26.10
C SER A 153 -28.89 59.93 26.70
N ALA A 154 -27.91 59.81 27.62
CA ALA A 154 -27.66 60.47 28.91
C ALA A 154 -28.55 59.95 30.05
N GLY A 155 -27.90 59.52 31.13
CA GLY A 155 -28.45 59.05 32.42
C GLY A 155 -28.18 57.56 32.63
N GLY A 156 -27.35 57.07 33.54
CA GLY A 156 -26.91 57.57 34.85
C GLY A 156 -27.13 56.41 35.85
N PRO A 157 -26.14 55.98 36.66
CA PRO A 157 -26.30 54.81 37.52
C PRO A 157 -26.95 55.17 38.86
N ALA A 158 -27.66 54.20 39.44
CA ALA A 158 -27.97 54.12 40.86
C ALA A 158 -27.56 52.73 41.37
#